data_AF-A0A2T6FKV8-F1
#
_entry.id   AF-A0A2T6FKV8-F1
#
_cell.length_a   1.000
_cell.length_b   1.000
_cell.length_c   1.000
_cell.angle_alpha   90.00
_cell.angle_beta   90.00
_cell.angle_gamma   90.00
#
_symmetry.space_group_name_H-M   'P 1'
#
loop_
_entity.id
_entity.type
_entity.pdbx_description
1 polymer ?
#
loop_
_entity_poly.entity_id
_entity_poly.type
_entity_poly.pdbx_seq_one_letter_code
_entity_poly.pdbx_strand_id
1 'polypeptide(L)' 'MAESRDYLEMSFRSIQCFSNDGKLDAAELGKILAIAEKDGVIDNNEIRVLQNIIARIKPHEVDSAMRVKMIEISEKIS' A
#
# COMPACT_ATOMS: atom_id res chain seq x y z
N MET A 1 -19.98 15.26 2.68
CA MET A 1 -19.34 13.98 2.96
C MET A 1 -17.87 14.19 2.67
N ALA A 2 -16.99 14.09 3.67
CA ALA A 2 -15.57 14.33 3.45
C ALA A 2 -15.02 13.10 2.74
N GLU A 3 -14.65 13.24 1.47
CA GLU A 3 -13.84 12.23 0.79
C GLU A 3 -12.51 12.16 1.52
N SER A 4 -12.25 11.03 2.17
CA SER A 4 -11.01 10.76 2.89
C SER A 4 -9.86 10.82 1.88
N ARG A 5 -8.90 11.72 2.11
CA ARG A 5 -7.80 12.05 1.18
C ARG A 5 -6.63 11.09 1.35
N ASP A 6 -6.86 9.97 2.01
CA ASP A 6 -5.86 8.99 2.41
C ASP A 6 -5.22 8.32 1.18
N TYR A 7 -5.97 8.14 0.09
CA TYR A 7 -5.41 7.70 -1.20
C TYR A 7 -4.33 8.66 -1.76
N LEU A 8 -4.42 9.98 -1.50
CA LEU A 8 -3.38 10.94 -1.89
C LEU A 8 -2.14 10.77 -1.01
N GLU A 9 -2.32 10.58 0.29
CA GLU A 9 -1.22 10.36 1.23
C GLU A 9 -0.51 9.02 0.95
N MET A 10 -1.27 7.97 0.66
CA MET A 10 -0.75 6.68 0.22
C MET A 10 0.05 6.80 -1.09
N SER A 11 -0.48 7.52 -2.06
CA SER A 11 0.20 7.74 -3.35
C SER A 11 1.50 8.51 -3.15
N PHE A 12 1.48 9.54 -2.32
CA PHE A 12 2.66 10.33 -2.00
C PHE A 12 3.73 9.50 -1.27
N ARG A 13 3.33 8.73 -0.25
CA ARG A 13 4.25 7.84 0.48
C ARG A 13 4.83 6.77 -0.42
N SER A 14 4.02 6.16 -1.28
CA SER A 14 4.48 5.19 -2.27
C SER A 14 5.61 5.78 -3.13
N ILE A 15 5.39 6.98 -3.69
CA ILE A 15 6.41 7.67 -4.49
C ILE A 15 7.69 7.92 -3.66
N GLN A 16 7.56 8.30 -2.40
CA GLN A 16 8.70 8.51 -1.51
C GLN A 16 9.50 7.22 -1.25
N CYS A 17 8.83 6.09 -0.98
CA CYS A 17 9.47 4.79 -0.79
C CYS A 17 10.29 4.39 -2.03
N PHE A 18 9.67 4.48 -3.22
CA PHE A 18 10.37 4.21 -4.48
C PHE A 18 11.46 5.24 -4.83
N SER A 19 11.39 6.48 -4.32
CA SER A 19 12.40 7.50 -4.60
C SER A 19 13.61 7.44 -3.68
N ASN A 20 13.48 6.85 -2.48
CA ASN A 20 14.56 6.83 -1.50
C ASN A 20 15.57 5.71 -1.76
N ASP A 21 15.09 4.47 -1.88
CA ASP A 21 15.96 3.28 -2.09
C ASP A 21 15.62 2.51 -3.38
N GLY A 22 14.61 2.96 -4.13
CA GLY A 22 14.15 2.27 -5.35
C GLY A 22 13.33 1.00 -5.08
N LYS A 23 13.13 0.65 -3.82
CA LYS A 23 12.49 -0.59 -3.36
C LYS A 23 11.36 -0.26 -2.40
N LEU A 24 10.34 -1.11 -2.41
CA LEU A 24 9.29 -1.11 -1.40
C LEU A 24 9.55 -2.29 -0.46
N ASP A 25 9.60 -2.05 0.84
CA ASP A 25 9.69 -3.13 1.84
C ASP A 25 8.35 -3.39 2.56
N ALA A 26 8.29 -4.49 3.31
CA ALA A 26 7.07 -4.90 4.01
C ALA A 26 6.62 -3.90 5.08
N ALA A 27 7.56 -3.19 5.72
CA ALA A 27 7.24 -2.16 6.72
C ALA A 27 6.69 -0.91 6.04
N GLU A 28 7.23 -0.53 4.88
CA GLU A 28 6.70 0.56 4.06
C GLU A 28 5.28 0.25 3.55
N LEU A 29 5.07 -0.95 3.00
CA LEU A 29 3.74 -1.38 2.58
C LEU A 29 2.75 -1.39 3.76
N GLY A 30 3.20 -1.85 4.93
CA GLY A 30 2.41 -1.81 6.16
C GLY A 30 2.05 -0.38 6.61
N LYS A 31 2.94 0.60 6.44
CA LYS A 31 2.64 2.01 6.72
C LYS A 31 1.60 2.60 5.76
N ILE A 32 1.59 2.16 4.51
CA ILE A 32 0.59 2.57 3.51
C ILE A 32 -0.76 1.94 3.85
N LEU A 33 -0.79 0.65 4.19
CA LEU A 33 -2.00 -0.02 4.65
C LEU A 33 -2.58 0.64 5.91
N ALA A 34 -1.73 0.99 6.88
CA ALA A 34 -2.18 1.68 8.10
C ALA A 34 -2.84 3.05 7.82
N ILE A 35 -2.50 3.71 6.70
CA ILE A 35 -3.20 4.93 6.26
C ILE A 35 -4.58 4.56 5.71
N ALA A 36 -4.65 3.55 4.83
CA ALA A 36 -5.93 3.08 4.29
C ALA A 36 -6.89 2.59 5.40
N GLU A 37 -6.35 2.01 6.47
CA GLU A 37 -7.15 1.54 7.60
C GLU A 37 -7.49 2.63 8.63
N LYS A 38 -6.93 3.84 8.48
CA LYS A 38 -7.08 4.91 9.47
C LYS A 38 -8.53 5.37 9.65
N ASP A 39 -9.28 5.43 8.55
CA ASP A 39 -10.71 5.76 8.52
C ASP A 39 -11.59 4.52 8.74
N GLY A 40 -10.99 3.33 8.88
CA GLY A 40 -11.66 2.06 9.17
C GLY A 40 -12.38 1.42 7.98
N VAL A 41 -12.38 2.07 6.81
CA VAL A 41 -12.98 1.58 5.57
C VAL A 41 -12.00 1.82 4.44
N ILE A 42 -11.60 0.75 3.74
CA ILE A 42 -10.77 0.86 2.54
C ILE A 42 -11.69 1.08 1.34
N ASP A 43 -11.64 2.26 0.74
CA ASP A 43 -12.48 2.61 -0.41
C ASP A 43 -11.84 2.25 -1.77
N ASN A 44 -12.63 2.33 -2.84
CA ASN A 44 -12.19 1.94 -4.18
C ASN A 44 -10.94 2.70 -4.67
N ASN A 45 -10.74 3.96 -4.27
CA ASN A 45 -9.54 4.72 -4.64
C ASN A 45 -8.30 4.16 -3.96
N GLU A 46 -8.41 3.82 -2.68
CA GLU A 46 -7.33 3.24 -1.90
C GLU A 46 -6.97 1.84 -2.39
N ILE A 47 -7.97 1.01 -2.71
CA ILE A 47 -7.76 -0.31 -3.34
C ILE A 47 -6.95 -0.15 -4.63
N ARG A 48 -7.33 0.82 -5.49
CA ARG A 48 -6.61 1.06 -6.75
C ARG A 48 -5.16 1.49 -6.52
N VAL A 49 -4.91 2.31 -5.51
CA VAL A 49 -3.55 2.73 -5.15
C VAL A 49 -2.75 1.54 -4.59
N LEU A 50 -3.31 0.75 -3.68
CA LEU A 50 -2.67 -0.47 -3.14
C LEU A 50 -2.32 -1.46 -4.24
N GLN A 51 -3.25 -1.74 -5.16
CA GLN A 51 -3.00 -2.62 -6.31
C GLN A 51 -1.90 -2.06 -7.23
N ASN A 52 -1.88 -0.75 -7.48
CA ASN A 52 -0.85 -0.12 -8.30
C ASN A 52 0.55 -0.23 -7.64
N ILE A 53 0.62 -0.03 -6.32
CA ILE A 53 1.84 -0.22 -5.55
C ILE A 53 2.32 -1.66 -5.69
N ILE A 54 1.44 -2.63 -5.40
CA ILE A 54 1.77 -4.06 -5.47
C ILE A 54 2.23 -4.45 -6.88
N ALA A 55 1.59 -3.95 -7.93
CA ALA A 55 1.96 -4.21 -9.31
C ALA A 55 3.34 -3.65 -9.71
N ARG A 56 3.85 -2.64 -8.98
CA ARG A 56 5.18 -2.05 -9.18
C ARG A 56 6.28 -2.80 -8.42
N ILE A 57 5.94 -3.59 -7.40
CA ILE A 57 6.91 -4.39 -6.64
C ILE A 57 7.46 -5.48 -7.56
N LYS A 58 8.79 -5.58 -7.66
CA LYS A 58 9.40 -6.64 -8.47
C LYS A 58 9.36 -7.96 -7.70
N PRO A 59 9.20 -9.11 -8.37
CA PRO A 59 9.11 -10.41 -7.69
C PRO A 59 10.34 -10.75 -6.86
N HIS A 60 11.52 -10.20 -7.18
CA HIS A 60 12.74 -10.39 -6.38
C HIS A 60 12.81 -9.53 -5.11
N GLU A 61 11.90 -8.57 -4.94
CA GLU A 61 11.77 -7.72 -3.74
C GLU A 61 10.72 -8.28 -2.77
N VAL A 62 9.95 -9.28 -3.22
CA VAL A 62 8.94 -9.95 -2.41
C VAL A 62 9.61 -10.99 -1.51
N ASP A 63 10.08 -10.55 -0.35
CA ASP A 63 10.50 -11.45 0.73
C ASP A 63 9.29 -12.07 1.45
N SER A 64 9.54 -13.02 2.36
CA SER A 64 8.54 -13.68 3.20
C SER A 64 7.65 -12.67 3.93
N ALA A 65 8.25 -11.61 4.50
CA ALA A 65 7.49 -10.56 5.19
C ALA A 65 6.58 -9.76 4.24
N MET A 66 7.07 -9.48 3.02
CA MET A 66 6.29 -8.75 2.02
C MET A 66 5.11 -9.59 1.55
N ARG A 67 5.32 -10.89 1.31
CA ARG A 67 4.26 -11.82 0.92
C ARG A 67 3.16 -11.88 1.97
N VAL A 68 3.50 -11.92 3.27
CA VAL A 68 2.50 -11.89 4.35
C VAL A 68 1.67 -10.60 4.29
N LYS A 69 2.31 -9.45 4.07
CA LYS A 69 1.57 -8.18 3.92
C LYS A 69 0.73 -8.09 2.66
N MET A 70 1.20 -8.63 1.54
CA MET A 70 0.40 -8.70 0.32
C MET A 70 -0.85 -9.55 0.51
N ILE A 71 -0.75 -10.68 1.20
CA ILE A 71 -1.90 -11.54 1.53
C ILE A 71 -2.88 -10.79 2.43
N GLU A 72 -2.38 -10.15 3.50
CA GLU A 72 -3.21 -9.35 4.42
C GLU A 72 -3.98 -8.25 3.68
N ILE A 73 -3.34 -7.56 2.74
CA ILE A 73 -3.99 -6.56 1.89
C ILE A 73 -5.03 -7.21 0.99
N SER A 74 -4.68 -8.31 0.31
CA SER A 74 -5.61 -9.04 -0.55
C SER A 74 -6.86 -9.51 0.20
N GLU A 75 -6.72 -9.99 1.44
CA GLU A 75 -7.87 -10.38 2.27
C GLU A 75 -8.74 -9.19 2.68
N LYS A 76 -8.15 -8.00 2.90
CA LYS A 76 -8.89 -6.79 3.27
C LYS A 76 -9.64 -6.13 2.13
N ILE A 77 -9.17 -6.30 0.89
CA ILE A 77 -9.77 -5.70 -0.31
C ILE A 77 -10.65 -6.67 -1.11
N SER A 78 -10.79 -7.92 -0.64
CA SER A 78 -11.56 -8.99 -1.30
C SER A 78 -13.04 -9.02 -0.91
#